data_AF-A0A7T5JP05-F1
#
_entry.id   AF-A0A7T5JP05-F1
#
_cell.length_a   1.000
_cell.length_b   1.000
_cell.length_c   1.000
_cell.angle_alpha   90.00
_cell.angle_beta   90.00
_cell.angle_gamma   90.00
#
_symmetry.space_group_name_H-M   'P 1'
#
loop_
_entity.id
_entity.type
_entity.pdbx_description
1 polymer ?
#
loop_
_entity_poly.entity_id
_entity_poly.type
_entity_poly.pdbx_seq_one_letter_code
_entity_poly.pdbx_strand_id
1 'polypeptide(L)'
;MKFNELELKKLMKKDFNALTIEERIQVDILNFIRTIHLNKQDFYSVSLDSKYYGDLPMTFKKNANCLIGHCRVLIKDENRYYDYLFTENGYERLNDLLKE
;
A
#
# COMPACT_ATOMS: atom_id res chain seq x y z
N MET A 1 4.07 -11.97 5.45
CA MET A 1 3.94 -10.53 5.08
C MET A 1 4.80 -9.71 6.02
N LYS A 2 5.79 -8.98 5.49
CA LYS A 2 6.72 -8.18 6.30
C LYS A 2 6.20 -6.75 6.41
N PHE A 3 5.68 -6.38 7.58
CA PHE A 3 5.56 -4.98 7.95
C PHE A 3 6.94 -4.56 8.43
N ASN A 4 7.72 -3.98 7.54
CA ASN A 4 9.09 -3.61 7.85
C ASN A 4 9.15 -2.09 7.95
N GLU A 5 8.76 -1.52 9.09
CA GLU A 5 9.01 -0.09 9.38
C GLU A 5 10.47 0.28 9.12
N LEU A 6 11.37 -0.70 9.22
CA LEU A 6 12.77 -0.57 8.85
C LEU A 6 12.98 -0.32 7.35
N GLU A 7 12.24 -1.00 6.47
CA GLU A 7 12.25 -0.72 5.02
C GLU A 7 11.64 0.64 4.73
N LEU A 8 10.51 0.98 5.35
CA LEU A 8 9.94 2.32 5.22
C LEU A 8 10.95 3.39 5.66
N LYS A 9 11.61 3.23 6.81
CA LYS A 9 12.66 4.15 7.29
C LYS A 9 13.88 4.20 6.36
N LYS A 10 14.26 3.10 5.71
CA LYS A 10 15.35 3.08 4.73
C LYS A 10 14.97 3.82 3.45
N LEU A 11 13.77 3.61 2.95
CA LEU A 11 13.24 4.27 1.75
C LEU A 11 13.01 5.77 1.99
N MET A 12 12.52 6.16 3.17
CA MET A 12 12.38 7.57 3.57
C MET A 12 13.71 8.30 3.79
N LYS A 13 14.82 7.57 4.00
CA LYS A 13 16.18 8.16 4.09
C LYS A 13 16.82 8.37 2.72
N LYS A 14 16.37 7.67 1.68
CA LYS A 14 16.73 7.97 0.31
C LYS A 14 16.01 9.25 -0.12
N ASP A 15 16.66 10.06 -0.96
CA ASP A 15 15.96 11.15 -1.62
C ASP A 15 14.77 10.60 -2.41
N PHE A 16 13.57 11.09 -2.12
CA PHE A 16 12.32 10.63 -2.74
C PHE A 16 12.36 10.72 -4.28
N ASN A 17 13.12 11.70 -4.80
CA ASN A 17 13.33 11.89 -6.23
C ASN A 17 14.23 10.81 -6.87
N ALA A 18 15.04 10.12 -6.08
CA ALA A 18 15.89 9.01 -6.52
C ALA A 18 15.21 7.64 -6.38
N LEU A 19 13.98 7.60 -5.83
CA LEU A 19 13.20 6.36 -5.74
C LEU A 19 12.59 6.01 -7.09
N THR A 20 12.69 4.73 -7.44
CA THR A 20 11.97 4.12 -8.57
C THR A 20 10.46 4.16 -8.35
N ILE A 21 9.68 3.99 -9.43
CA ILE A 21 8.21 3.92 -9.34
C ILE A 21 7.77 2.83 -8.37
N GLU A 22 8.38 1.65 -8.43
CA GLU A 22 8.06 0.57 -7.49
C GLU A 22 8.35 0.99 -6.05
N GLU A 23 9.54 1.51 -5.75
CA GLU A 23 9.87 2.00 -4.40
C GLU A 23 8.88 3.07 -3.90
N ARG A 24 8.44 4.00 -4.77
CA ARG A 24 7.42 5.01 -4.42
C ARG A 24 6.09 4.36 -4.06
N ILE A 25 5.66 3.36 -4.83
CA ILE A 25 4.45 2.59 -4.52
C ILE A 25 4.55 1.92 -3.15
N GLN A 26 5.69 1.29 -2.88
CA GLN A 26 5.94 0.62 -1.60
C GLN A 26 5.83 1.61 -0.42
N VAL A 27 6.44 2.79 -0.55
CA VAL A 27 6.38 3.83 0.49
C VAL A 27 4.96 4.28 0.74
N ASP A 28 4.18 4.55 -0.31
CA ASP A 28 2.79 5.02 -0.17
C ASP A 28 1.88 3.95 0.48
N ILE A 29 2.00 2.68 0.10
CA ILE A 29 1.25 1.58 0.73
C ILE A 29 1.64 1.42 2.21
N LEU A 30 2.94 1.41 2.51
CA LEU A 30 3.43 1.28 3.88
C LEU A 30 3.03 2.46 4.75
N ASN A 31 3.03 3.68 4.19
CA ASN A 31 2.54 4.86 4.89
C ASN A 31 1.05 4.74 5.21
N PHE A 32 0.23 4.27 4.27
CA PHE A 32 -1.19 4.04 4.53
C PHE A 32 -1.42 3.04 5.66
N ILE A 33 -0.74 1.89 5.64
CA ILE A 33 -0.82 0.87 6.72
C ILE A 33 -0.35 1.48 8.06
N ARG A 34 0.74 2.25 8.04
CA ARG A 34 1.25 2.94 9.23
C ARG A 34 0.23 3.94 9.78
N THR A 35 -0.48 4.67 8.93
CA THR A 35 -1.54 5.60 9.36
C THR A 35 -2.68 4.87 10.08
N ILE A 36 -3.08 3.68 9.61
CA ILE A 36 -4.08 2.84 10.29
C ILE A 36 -3.59 2.47 11.71
N HIS A 37 -2.34 2.01 11.83
CA HIS A 37 -1.72 1.68 13.11
C HIS A 37 -1.63 2.88 14.06
N LEU A 38 -1.19 4.04 13.56
CA LEU A 38 -1.09 5.27 14.34
C LEU A 38 -2.45 5.76 14.84
N ASN A 39 -3.50 5.58 14.04
CA ASN A 39 -4.88 5.90 14.41
C ASN A 39 -5.51 4.84 15.33
N LYS A 40 -4.78 3.76 15.67
CA LYS A 40 -5.27 2.62 16.45
C LYS A 40 -6.59 2.05 15.91
N GLN A 41 -6.75 2.09 14.59
CA GLN A 41 -7.91 1.52 13.93
C GLN A 41 -7.75 0.00 13.93
N ASP A 42 -8.79 -0.70 14.38
CA ASP A 42 -8.83 -2.15 14.24
C ASP A 42 -9.00 -2.49 12.75
N PHE A 43 -7.91 -2.98 12.16
CA PHE A 43 -7.84 -3.31 10.76
C PHE A 43 -8.93 -4.30 10.37
N TYR A 44 -9.26 -5.30 11.21
CA TYR A 44 -10.23 -6.32 10.85
C TYR A 44 -11.66 -5.77 10.76
N SER A 45 -12.08 -5.01 11.78
CA SER A 45 -13.46 -4.49 11.87
C SER A 45 -13.73 -3.28 10.98
N VAL A 46 -12.70 -2.50 10.62
CA VAL A 46 -12.90 -1.29 9.79
C VAL A 46 -13.14 -1.60 8.30
N SER A 47 -14.09 -0.90 7.69
CA SER A 47 -14.22 -0.82 6.22
C SER A 47 -13.44 0.38 5.68
N LEU A 48 -12.74 0.21 4.56
CA LEU A 48 -11.98 1.26 3.90
C LEU A 48 -12.49 1.45 2.46
N ASP A 49 -12.74 2.68 2.07
CA ASP A 49 -12.93 3.09 0.67
C ASP A 49 -12.29 4.47 0.49
N SER A 50 -10.96 4.49 0.58
CA SER A 50 -10.19 5.72 0.67
C SER A 50 -9.34 5.88 -0.57
N LYS A 51 -9.40 7.07 -1.17
CA LYS A 51 -8.42 7.50 -2.18
C LYS A 51 -7.25 8.15 -1.46
N TYR A 52 -6.07 7.57 -1.64
CA TYR A 52 -4.82 8.10 -1.13
C TYR A 52 -4.10 8.82 -2.26
N TYR A 53 -3.88 10.12 -2.06
CA TYR A 53 -3.18 10.98 -3.01
C TYR A 53 -1.76 11.22 -2.46
N GLY A 54 -0.95 10.16 -2.46
CA GLY A 54 0.48 10.24 -2.18
C GLY A 54 1.23 10.81 -3.39
N ASP A 55 2.42 10.25 -3.67
CA ASP A 55 3.15 10.57 -4.90
C ASP A 55 2.41 10.00 -6.12
N LEU A 56 1.80 8.82 -5.94
CA LEU A 56 0.95 8.18 -6.93
C LEU A 56 -0.52 8.12 -6.45
N PRO A 57 -1.50 8.32 -7.33
CA PRO A 57 -2.90 8.14 -6.99
C PRO A 57 -3.20 6.66 -6.72
N MET A 58 -3.64 6.37 -5.49
CA MET A 58 -4.00 5.04 -5.03
C MET A 58 -5.42 4.98 -4.49
N THR A 59 -6.06 3.84 -4.63
CA THR A 59 -7.37 3.56 -4.03
C THR A 59 -7.28 2.32 -3.16
N PHE A 60 -7.54 2.48 -1.87
CA PHE A 60 -7.56 1.42 -0.87
C PHE A 60 -9.00 1.04 -0.56
N LYS A 61 -9.35 -0.21 -0.85
CA LYS A 61 -10.68 -0.77 -0.62
C LYS A 61 -10.61 -1.99 0.29
N LYS A 62 -11.48 -2.05 1.29
CA LYS A 62 -11.57 -3.17 2.22
C LYS A 62 -12.97 -3.20 2.84
N ASN A 63 -13.56 -4.39 2.92
CA ASN A 63 -14.80 -4.57 3.66
C ASN A 63 -14.53 -4.78 5.16
N ALA A 64 -15.50 -4.46 6.01
CA ALA A 64 -15.46 -4.85 7.42
C ALA A 64 -15.42 -6.38 7.54
N ASN A 65 -14.80 -6.89 8.60
CA ASN A 65 -14.63 -8.33 8.86
C ASN A 65 -13.82 -9.06 7.76
N CYS A 66 -12.88 -8.36 7.13
CA CYS A 66 -11.93 -8.94 6.19
C CYS A 66 -10.50 -8.72 6.70
N LEU A 67 -9.63 -9.72 6.52
CA LEU A 67 -8.21 -9.64 6.87
C LEU A 67 -7.34 -9.08 5.74
N ILE A 68 -7.91 -8.91 4.55
CA ILE A 68 -7.22 -8.48 3.34
C ILE A 68 -7.98 -7.29 2.75
N GLY A 69 -7.24 -6.24 2.42
CA GLY A 69 -7.69 -5.13 1.61
C GLY A 69 -7.05 -5.16 0.22
N HIS A 70 -7.67 -4.47 -0.72
CA HIS A 70 -7.21 -4.32 -2.09
C HIS A 70 -6.77 -2.87 -2.34
N CYS A 71 -5.55 -2.70 -2.82
CA CYS A 71 -5.01 -1.41 -3.23
C CYS A 71 -4.81 -1.40 -4.74
N ARG A 72 -5.39 -0.40 -5.41
CA ARG A 72 -5.16 -0.13 -6.83
C ARG A 72 -4.35 1.14 -7.00
N VAL A 73 -3.24 1.03 -7.70
CA VAL A 73 -2.36 2.15 -8.04
C VAL A 73 -2.51 2.49 -9.51
N LEU A 74 -2.64 3.78 -9.85
CA LEU A 74 -2.63 4.26 -11.23
C LEU A 74 -1.28 4.92 -11.54
N ILE A 75 -0.55 4.35 -12.50
CA ILE A 75 0.66 4.96 -13.06
C ILE A 75 0.25 5.83 -14.24
N LYS A 76 0.21 7.14 -14.03
CA LYS A 76 -0.26 8.10 -15.04
C LYS A 76 0.58 8.05 -16.32
N ASP A 77 1.89 7.89 -16.20
CA ASP A 77 2.81 7.87 -17.34
C ASP A 77 2.59 6.68 -18.28
N GLU A 78 2.14 5.53 -17.75
CA GLU A 78 1.89 4.32 -18.53
C GLU A 78 0.40 4.04 -18.76
N ASN A 79 -0.49 4.84 -18.17
CA ASN A 79 -1.93 4.59 -18.06
C ASN A 79 -2.26 3.14 -17.63
N ARG A 80 -1.45 2.60 -16.70
CA ARG A 80 -1.55 1.23 -16.20
C ARG A 80 -1.95 1.19 -14.74
N TYR A 81 -2.71 0.15 -14.41
CA TYR A 81 -3.08 -0.15 -13.05
C TYR A 81 -2.23 -1.28 -12.51
N TYR A 82 -1.77 -1.12 -11.27
CA TYR A 82 -1.16 -2.18 -10.49
C TYR A 82 -2.08 -2.49 -9.31
N ASP A 83 -2.47 -3.75 -9.19
CA ASP A 83 -3.30 -4.23 -8.10
C ASP A 83 -2.43 -4.94 -7.06
N TYR A 84 -2.62 -4.57 -5.80
CA TYR A 84 -1.92 -5.09 -4.63
C TYR A 84 -2.95 -5.54 -3.59
N LEU A 85 -2.60 -6.56 -2.84
CA LEU A 85 -3.30 -6.96 -1.61
C LEU A 85 -2.51 -6.42 -0.42
N PHE A 86 -3.20 -5.85 0.56
CA PHE A 86 -2.58 -5.36 1.79
C PHE A 86 -3.29 -5.91 3.02
N THR A 87 -2.54 -6.05 4.09
CA THR A 87 -2.98 -6.47 5.42
C THR A 87 -2.43 -5.49 6.45
N GLU A 88 -2.81 -5.65 7.72
CA GLU A 88 -2.18 -4.91 8.82
C GLU A 88 -0.65 -5.13 8.90
N ASN A 89 -0.17 -6.25 8.34
CA ASN A 89 1.20 -6.73 8.42
C ASN A 89 1.99 -6.55 7.11
N GLY A 90 1.49 -5.84 6.11
CA GLY A 90 2.23 -5.57 4.87
C GLY A 90 1.38 -5.69 3.62
N TYR A 91 2.03 -5.92 2.47
CA TYR A 91 1.35 -5.99 1.18
C TYR A 91 2.08 -6.95 0.22
N GLU A 92 1.34 -7.43 -0.78
CA GLU A 92 1.81 -8.31 -1.84
C GLU A 92 1.15 -7.92 -3.16
N ARG A 93 1.82 -8.14 -4.29
CA ARG A 93 1.29 -7.78 -5.61
C ARG A 93 0.35 -8.89 -6.10
N LEU A 94 -0.82 -8.51 -6.59
CA LEU A 94 -1.83 -9.49 -7.03
C LEU A 94 -1.32 -10.37 -8.19
N ASN A 95 -0.57 -9.78 -9.12
CA ASN A 95 0.00 -10.52 -10.26
C ASN A 95 1.02 -11.59 -9.85
N ASP A 96 1.66 -11.47 -8.68
CA ASP A 96 2.62 -12.47 -8.22
C ASP A 96 1.90 -13.67 -7.59
N LEU A 97 0.66 -13.47 -7.11
CA LEU A 97 -0.20 -14.52 -6.56
C LEU A 97 -0.96 -15.30 -7.65
N LEU A 98 -1.22 -14.70 -8.81
CA LEU A 98 -1.96 -15.33 -9.91
C LEU A 98 -1.10 -16.18 -10.85
N LYS A 99 0.21 -16.32 -10.56
CA LYS A 99 1.17 -17.08 -11.39
C LYS A 99 1.36 -18.55 -10.94
N GLU A 100 0.42 -19.10 -10.17
CA GLU A 100 0.38 -20.54 -9.84
C GLU A 100 -0.08 -21.41 -11.03
#